data_AF-A0A089HKS4-F1
#
_entry.id   AF-A0A089HKS4-F1
#
_cell.length_a   1.000
_cell.length_b   1.000
_cell.length_c   1.000
_cell.angle_alpha   90.00
_cell.angle_beta   90.00
_cell.angle_gamma   90.00
#
_symmetry.space_group_name_H-M   'P 1'
#
loop_
_entity.id
_entity.type
_entity.pdbx_description
1 polymer ?
#
loop_
_entity_poly.entity_id
_entity_poly.type
_entity_poly.pdbx_seq_one_letter_code
_entity_poly.pdbx_strand_id
1 'polypeptide(L)'
;MHVSVADEANTVKYYRVQTKGEHGSFERMVVNDDGTISIVTKNSNLNVSAETAEHAEYFMQKKGEGSYIIEFEVDSWFHDMIMEYAIPQKKYRTNLLNQGRTAPKIVDPHQPGLYLELPPVWLDWIEEIAKNAKTLE
;
A
#
# COMPACT_ATOMS: atom_id res chain seq x y z
N MET A 1 30.48 -10.25 -27.02
CA MET A 1 30.60 -9.74 -25.64
C MET A 1 29.29 -9.06 -25.28
N HIS A 2 28.86 -9.23 -24.03
CA HIS A 2 27.64 -8.74 -23.41
C HIS A 2 27.26 -7.29 -23.78
N VAL A 3 25.96 -7.02 -23.82
CA VAL A 3 25.35 -6.12 -22.81
C VAL A 3 23.96 -6.67 -22.45
N SER A 4 23.86 -7.33 -21.29
CA SER A 4 22.61 -7.44 -20.56
C SER A 4 22.39 -6.09 -19.87
N VAL A 5 21.51 -5.27 -20.42
CA VAL A 5 20.94 -4.15 -19.66
C VAL A 5 19.94 -4.81 -18.72
N ALA A 6 20.25 -4.87 -17.43
CA ALA A 6 19.19 -5.02 -16.45
C ALA A 6 18.29 -3.81 -16.67
N ASP A 7 17.07 -4.01 -17.17
CA ASP A 7 16.02 -3.01 -17.03
C ASP A 7 16.01 -2.65 -15.54
N GLU A 8 16.37 -1.40 -15.20
CA GLU A 8 16.01 -0.88 -13.90
C GLU A 8 14.48 -1.02 -13.84
N ALA A 9 14.01 -2.02 -13.09
CA ALA A 9 12.60 -2.26 -12.93
C ALA A 9 12.02 -0.96 -12.37
N ASN A 10 11.26 -0.23 -13.19
CA ASN A 10 10.59 0.98 -12.77
C ASN A 10 9.63 0.56 -11.64
N THR A 11 9.87 1.10 -10.45
CA THR A 11 9.16 0.71 -9.24
C THR A 11 8.54 1.93 -8.61
N VAL A 12 7.44 1.72 -7.90
CA VAL A 12 6.74 2.74 -7.14
C VAL A 12 6.76 2.35 -5.67
N LYS A 13 7.07 3.31 -4.81
CA LYS A 13 7.12 3.11 -3.37
C LYS A 13 5.73 3.20 -2.75
N TYR A 14 5.49 2.32 -1.79
CA TYR A 14 4.29 2.24 -1.00
C TYR A 14 4.64 2.22 0.49
N TYR A 15 3.71 2.74 1.30
CA TYR A 15 3.92 3.01 2.71
C TYR A 15 2.72 2.57 3.51
N ARG A 16 2.93 1.70 4.50
CA ARG A 16 1.89 1.22 5.41
C ARG A 16 2.19 1.64 6.84
N VAL A 17 1.36 2.52 7.40
CA VAL A 17 1.44 2.87 8.83
C VAL A 17 0.85 1.74 9.68
N GLN A 18 1.61 1.27 10.67
CA GLN A 18 1.19 0.33 11.69
C GLN A 18 1.46 0.88 13.09
N THR A 19 0.88 0.26 14.12
CA THR A 19 1.08 0.69 15.51
C THR A 19 1.15 -0.54 16.40
N LYS A 20 2.17 -0.61 17.26
CA LYS A 20 2.34 -1.68 18.25
C LYS A 20 1.26 -1.52 19.35
N GLY A 21 0.44 -2.55 19.61
CA GLY A 21 -0.52 -2.58 20.74
C GLY A 21 -1.99 -2.91 20.39
N GLU A 22 -2.84 -3.03 21.43
CA GLU A 22 -4.24 -3.53 21.37
C GLU A 22 -5.23 -2.67 20.57
N HIS A 23 -4.90 -1.39 20.31
CA HIS A 23 -5.77 -0.44 19.59
C HIS A 23 -5.13 0.10 18.31
N GLY A 24 -3.93 -0.38 17.98
CA GLY A 24 -3.25 -0.08 16.74
C GLY A 24 -3.95 -0.72 15.55
N SER A 25 -3.71 -0.20 14.35
CA SER A 25 -3.86 -1.04 13.17
C SER A 25 -2.95 -2.25 13.39
N PHE A 26 -3.55 -3.41 13.69
CA PHE A 26 -2.87 -4.69 13.94
C PHE A 26 -1.64 -4.82 13.05
N GLU A 27 -0.55 -5.38 13.60
CA GLU A 27 0.63 -5.78 12.85
C GLU A 27 0.20 -6.75 11.74
N ARG A 28 -0.18 -6.17 10.60
CA ARG A 28 -0.92 -6.85 9.54
C ARG A 28 0.00 -7.20 8.41
N MET A 29 1.00 -6.37 8.18
CA MET A 29 2.09 -6.59 7.27
C MET A 29 3.36 -6.81 8.09
N VAL A 30 4.08 -7.87 7.76
CA VAL A 30 5.38 -8.25 8.33
C VAL A 30 6.39 -8.14 7.20
N VAL A 31 7.55 -7.55 7.50
CA VAL A 31 8.69 -7.52 6.58
C VAL A 31 9.52 -8.78 6.81
N ASN A 32 9.80 -9.53 5.76
CA ASN A 32 10.63 -10.73 5.81
C ASN A 32 12.12 -10.37 5.63
N ASP A 33 13.01 -11.27 6.05
CA ASP A 33 14.47 -11.06 5.99
C ASP A 33 15.00 -10.89 4.55
N ASP A 34 14.26 -11.37 3.55
CA ASP A 34 14.60 -11.26 2.14
C ASP A 34 14.07 -9.98 1.46
N GLY A 35 13.43 -9.09 2.23
CA GLY A 35 12.82 -7.87 1.71
C GLY A 35 11.46 -8.06 1.03
N THR A 36 10.85 -9.24 1.12
CA THR A 36 9.43 -9.45 0.80
C THR A 36 8.54 -9.09 2.00
N ILE A 37 7.23 -9.21 1.84
CA ILE A 37 6.27 -9.01 2.93
C ILE A 37 5.39 -10.24 3.13
N SER A 38 4.74 -10.31 4.29
CA SER A 38 3.63 -11.22 4.54
C SER A 38 2.47 -10.47 5.18
N ILE A 39 1.25 -10.73 4.70
CA ILE A 39 0.01 -10.12 5.16
C ILE A 39 -0.76 -11.12 6.04
N VAL A 40 -0.68 -10.93 7.35
CA VAL A 40 -1.22 -11.83 8.39
C VAL A 40 -2.73 -12.05 8.24
N THR A 41 -3.48 -11.01 7.87
CA THR A 41 -4.93 -11.10 7.65
C THR A 41 -5.35 -10.40 6.36
N LYS A 42 -6.16 -11.08 5.53
CA LYS A 42 -6.59 -10.58 4.22
C LYS A 42 -8.11 -10.36 4.11
N ASN A 43 -8.83 -10.35 5.23
CA ASN A 43 -10.30 -10.26 5.27
C ASN A 43 -10.85 -8.81 5.30
N SER A 44 -10.00 -7.81 5.18
CA SER A 44 -10.38 -6.39 5.21
C SER A 44 -9.52 -5.58 4.25
N ASN A 45 -9.89 -4.33 3.99
CA ASN A 45 -9.13 -3.51 3.06
C ASN A 45 -7.79 -3.06 3.68
N LEU A 46 -6.74 -2.99 2.86
CA LEU A 46 -5.42 -2.51 3.26
C LEU A 46 -5.29 -1.03 2.92
N ASN A 47 -4.87 -0.21 3.90
CA ASN A 47 -4.69 1.22 3.72
C ASN A 47 -3.20 1.53 3.52
N VAL A 48 -2.83 2.11 2.39
CA VAL A 48 -1.43 2.39 2.02
C VAL A 48 -1.32 3.76 1.39
N SER A 49 -0.20 4.43 1.61
CA SER A 49 0.21 5.59 0.81
C SER A 49 1.10 5.11 -0.33
N ALA A 50 1.09 5.82 -1.46
CA ALA A 50 1.87 5.49 -2.64
C ALA A 50 2.62 6.73 -3.16
N GLU A 51 3.67 6.49 -3.94
CA GLU A 51 4.60 7.48 -4.53
C GLU A 51 5.48 8.20 -3.50
N THR A 52 4.87 8.80 -2.47
CA THR A 52 5.58 9.55 -1.42
C THR A 52 5.17 9.11 -0.01
N ALA A 53 6.07 9.33 0.94
CA ALA A 53 5.86 9.00 2.35
C ALA A 53 4.98 10.03 3.09
N GLU A 54 4.74 11.22 2.52
CA GLU A 54 4.13 12.38 3.20
C GLU A 54 2.83 12.05 3.94
N HIS A 55 1.94 11.32 3.27
CA HIS A 55 0.67 10.92 3.86
C HIS A 55 0.85 9.90 5.00
N ALA A 56 1.79 8.95 4.84
CA ALA A 56 2.10 7.97 5.86
C ALA A 56 2.75 8.63 7.09
N GLU A 57 3.67 9.56 6.89
CA GLU A 57 4.31 10.35 7.95
C GLU A 57 3.29 11.17 8.73
N TYR A 58 2.36 11.85 8.05
CA TYR A 58 1.27 12.60 8.68
C TYR A 58 0.43 11.71 9.61
N PHE A 59 0.06 10.51 9.15
CA PHE A 59 -0.75 9.57 9.94
C PHE A 59 0.03 8.86 11.04
N MET A 60 1.33 8.59 10.84
CA MET A 60 2.21 8.06 11.88
C MET A 60 2.30 9.05 13.04
N GLN A 61 2.60 10.32 12.76
CA GLN A 61 2.63 11.38 13.79
C GLN A 61 1.31 11.51 14.55
N LYS A 62 0.17 11.40 13.84
CA LYS A 62 -1.16 11.44 14.46
C LYS A 62 -1.47 10.23 15.36
N LYS A 63 -0.92 9.06 15.05
CA LYS A 63 -1.10 7.83 15.84
C LYS A 63 -0.24 7.83 17.11
N GLY A 64 0.91 8.50 17.09
CA GLY A 64 1.75 8.70 18.26
C GLY A 64 2.73 7.56 18.53
N GLU A 65 3.14 7.42 19.79
CA GLU A 65 4.21 6.51 20.21
C GLU A 65 3.92 5.05 19.84
N GLY A 66 4.94 4.34 19.36
CA GLY A 66 4.84 2.95 18.93
C GLY A 66 4.24 2.76 17.53
N SER A 67 3.96 3.84 16.79
CA SER A 67 3.65 3.78 15.37
C SER A 67 4.92 3.78 14.52
N TYR A 68 4.84 3.11 13.37
CA TYR A 68 5.95 2.96 12.43
C TYR A 68 5.39 2.79 11.01
N ILE A 69 6.25 2.95 10.01
CA ILE A 69 5.92 2.80 8.59
C ILE A 69 6.63 1.57 8.03
N ILE A 70 5.92 0.77 7.24
CA ILE A 70 6.54 -0.21 6.35
C ILE A 70 6.63 0.43 4.96
N GLU A 71 7.86 0.65 4.48
CA GLU A 71 8.14 1.02 3.08
C GLU A 71 8.33 -0.28 2.28
N PHE A 72 7.76 -0.35 1.08
CA PHE A 72 8.01 -1.43 0.12
C PHE A 72 7.84 -0.90 -1.30
N GLU A 73 8.31 -1.66 -2.27
CA GLU A 73 8.25 -1.32 -3.70
C GLU A 73 7.39 -2.32 -4.45
N VAL A 74 6.66 -1.85 -5.46
CA VAL A 74 5.98 -2.67 -6.47
C VAL A 74 6.40 -2.20 -7.85
N ASP A 75 6.29 -3.05 -8.86
CA ASP A 75 6.55 -2.65 -10.23
C ASP A 75 5.54 -1.60 -10.72
N SER A 76 5.98 -0.67 -11.58
CA SER A 76 5.11 0.40 -12.09
C SER A 76 3.87 -0.11 -12.82
N TRP A 77 3.96 -1.24 -13.56
CA TRP A 77 2.78 -1.81 -14.24
C TRP A 77 1.65 -2.15 -13.25
N PHE A 78 2.01 -2.57 -12.04
CA PHE A 78 1.04 -2.91 -11.01
C PHE A 78 0.44 -1.65 -10.38
N HIS A 79 1.28 -0.63 -10.16
CA HIS A 79 0.81 0.68 -9.74
C HIS A 79 -0.17 1.28 -10.76
N ASP A 80 0.18 1.25 -12.04
CA ASP A 80 -0.67 1.75 -13.13
C ASP A 80 -2.01 1.01 -13.16
N MET A 81 -1.99 -0.32 -12.99
CA MET A 81 -3.20 -1.13 -12.88
C MET A 81 -4.04 -0.73 -11.66
N ILE A 82 -3.45 -0.53 -10.49
CA ILE A 82 -4.19 -0.02 -9.32
C ILE A 82 -4.88 1.30 -9.67
N MET A 83 -4.16 2.23 -10.29
CA MET A 83 -4.66 3.57 -10.60
C MET A 83 -5.74 3.56 -11.68
N GLU A 84 -5.65 2.67 -12.67
CA GLU A 84 -6.68 2.47 -13.70
C GLU A 84 -8.02 2.04 -13.08
N TYR A 85 -8.00 1.14 -12.11
CA TYR A 85 -9.20 0.63 -11.45
C TYR A 85 -9.62 1.44 -10.21
N ALA A 86 -8.77 2.34 -9.73
CA ALA A 86 -9.05 3.11 -8.53
C ALA A 86 -10.18 4.11 -8.77
N ILE A 87 -11.11 4.18 -7.81
CA ILE A 87 -12.23 5.11 -7.86
C ILE A 87 -12.29 5.98 -6.61
N PRO A 88 -12.89 7.18 -6.67
CA PRO A 88 -13.04 8.02 -5.50
C PRO A 88 -13.85 7.34 -4.39
N GLN A 89 -13.46 7.56 -3.13
CA GLN A 89 -14.23 7.13 -1.96
C GLN A 89 -15.67 7.68 -1.98
N LYS A 90 -15.86 8.90 -2.50
CA LYS A 90 -17.18 9.53 -2.64
C LYS A 90 -18.04 8.70 -3.59
N LYS A 91 -19.24 8.30 -3.12
CA LYS A 91 -20.19 7.43 -3.84
C LYS A 91 -19.65 6.04 -4.20
N TYR A 92 -18.58 5.56 -3.55
CA TYR A 92 -17.97 4.27 -3.82
C TYR A 92 -18.97 3.10 -3.90
N ARG A 93 -19.93 3.03 -2.97
CA ARG A 93 -20.93 1.94 -2.91
C ARG A 93 -21.95 1.95 -4.06
N THR A 94 -22.16 3.10 -4.68
CA THR A 94 -23.14 3.30 -5.76
C THR A 94 -22.46 3.55 -7.10
N ASN A 95 -21.12 3.49 -7.16
CA ASN A 95 -20.37 3.68 -8.39
C ASN A 95 -20.48 2.41 -9.25
N LEU A 96 -20.92 2.56 -10.50
CA LEU A 96 -21.08 1.45 -11.44
C LEU A 96 -19.75 0.77 -11.81
N LEU A 97 -18.63 1.45 -11.61
CA LEU A 97 -17.28 0.90 -11.78
C LEU A 97 -16.84 0.02 -10.60
N ASN A 98 -17.58 0.03 -9.49
CA ASN A 98 -17.27 -0.75 -8.30
C ASN A 98 -18.03 -2.09 -8.26
N GLN A 99 -18.06 -2.80 -9.39
CA GLN A 99 -18.80 -4.05 -9.49
C GLN A 99 -18.15 -5.10 -8.59
N GLY A 100 -18.87 -5.54 -7.55
CA GLY A 100 -18.34 -6.50 -6.57
C GLY A 100 -17.57 -5.91 -5.40
N ARG A 101 -17.46 -4.57 -5.27
CA ARG A 101 -16.75 -3.89 -4.16
C ARG A 101 -15.25 -4.23 -4.07
N THR A 102 -14.64 -4.49 -5.21
CA THR A 102 -13.24 -4.88 -5.36
C THR A 102 -12.35 -3.78 -5.93
N ALA A 103 -12.91 -2.65 -6.37
CA ALA A 103 -12.12 -1.55 -6.91
C ALA A 103 -11.28 -0.87 -5.80
N PRO A 104 -9.99 -0.56 -6.04
CA PRO A 104 -9.21 0.30 -5.15
C PRO A 104 -9.92 1.64 -4.91
N LYS A 105 -9.68 2.24 -3.75
CA LYS A 105 -10.22 3.54 -3.39
C LYS A 105 -9.12 4.56 -3.29
N ILE A 106 -9.28 5.69 -3.97
CA ILE A 106 -8.52 6.91 -3.65
C ILE A 106 -9.24 7.58 -2.48
N VAL A 107 -8.52 7.71 -1.38
CA VAL A 107 -9.01 8.26 -0.11
C VAL A 107 -8.26 9.56 0.18
N ASP A 108 -8.89 10.47 0.92
CA ASP A 108 -8.30 11.74 1.39
C ASP A 108 -7.62 12.60 0.30
N PRO A 109 -8.30 12.95 -0.82
CA PRO A 109 -7.72 13.70 -1.95
C PRO A 109 -7.34 15.16 -1.62
N HIS A 110 -7.49 15.58 -0.36
CA HIS A 110 -7.15 16.92 0.13
C HIS A 110 -5.91 16.92 1.03
N GLN A 111 -5.34 15.75 1.33
CA GLN A 111 -4.07 15.64 2.05
C GLN A 111 -2.91 15.48 1.06
N PRO A 112 -1.69 15.88 1.42
CA PRO A 112 -0.50 15.59 0.61
C PRO A 112 -0.29 14.08 0.43
N GLY A 113 0.22 13.68 -0.73
CA GLY A 113 0.46 12.29 -1.10
C GLY A 113 -0.77 11.54 -1.64
N LEU A 114 -0.52 10.36 -2.20
CA LEU A 114 -1.56 9.47 -2.71
C LEU A 114 -1.92 8.44 -1.64
N TYR A 115 -3.18 8.43 -1.20
CA TYR A 115 -3.69 7.46 -0.22
C TYR A 115 -4.73 6.53 -0.82
N LEU A 116 -4.48 5.24 -0.65
CA LEU A 116 -5.23 4.16 -1.25
C LEU A 116 -5.78 3.22 -0.19
N GLU A 117 -7.02 2.80 -0.38
CA GLU A 117 -7.62 1.69 0.35
C GLU A 117 -7.91 0.53 -0.62
N LEU A 118 -7.17 -0.57 -0.46
CA LEU A 118 -7.12 -1.70 -1.37
C LEU A 118 -7.99 -2.87 -0.84
N PRO A 119 -8.99 -3.33 -1.60
CA PRO A 119 -9.79 -4.49 -1.22
C PRO A 119 -9.01 -5.82 -1.15
N PRO A 120 -9.50 -6.83 -0.41
CA PRO A 120 -8.84 -8.13 -0.24
C PRO A 120 -8.21 -8.76 -1.47
N VAL A 121 -8.85 -8.67 -2.64
CA VAL A 121 -8.35 -9.26 -3.90
C VAL A 121 -6.96 -8.72 -4.31
N TRP A 122 -6.61 -7.51 -3.88
CA TRP A 122 -5.32 -6.89 -4.19
C TRP A 122 -4.21 -7.31 -3.22
N LEU A 123 -4.55 -7.83 -2.04
CA LEU A 123 -3.57 -8.14 -1.00
C LEU A 123 -2.75 -9.37 -1.36
N ASP A 124 -3.34 -10.35 -2.05
CA ASP A 124 -2.60 -11.52 -2.55
C ASP A 124 -1.54 -11.10 -3.56
N TRP A 125 -1.90 -10.22 -4.50
CA TRP A 125 -0.96 -9.73 -5.51
C TRP A 125 0.15 -8.87 -4.89
N ILE A 126 -0.19 -7.98 -3.95
CA ILE A 126 0.81 -7.18 -3.24
C ILE A 126 1.78 -8.06 -2.46
N GLU A 127 1.30 -9.08 -1.76
CA GLU A 127 2.17 -10.00 -1.03
C GLU A 127 3.14 -10.75 -1.96
N GLU A 128 2.70 -11.10 -3.17
CA GLU A 128 3.51 -11.82 -4.15
C GLU A 128 4.60 -10.95 -4.81
N ILE A 129 4.30 -9.67 -5.08
CA ILE A 129 5.18 -8.81 -5.90
C ILE A 129 5.95 -7.76 -5.10
N ALA A 130 5.56 -7.49 -3.85
CA ALA A 130 6.22 -6.48 -3.04
C ALA A 130 7.66 -6.90 -2.75
N LYS A 131 8.57 -5.94 -2.91
CA LYS A 131 10.01 -6.14 -2.75
C LYS A 131 10.66 -4.95 -2.05
N ASN A 132 11.92 -5.14 -1.65
CA ASN A 132 12.72 -4.12 -0.96
C ASN A 132 12.04 -3.55 0.29
N ALA A 133 11.24 -4.36 0.96
CA ALA A 133 10.46 -3.96 2.11
C ALA A 133 11.35 -3.73 3.34
N LYS A 134 11.03 -2.69 4.12
CA LYS A 134 11.73 -2.32 5.35
C LYS A 134 10.85 -1.50 6.29
N THR A 135 11.22 -1.49 7.57
CA THR A 135 10.57 -0.67 8.58
C THR A 135 11.27 0.69 8.71
N LEU A 136 10.49 1.76 8.82
CA LEU A 136 10.91 3.11 9.15
C LEU A 136 10.27 3.50 10.49
N GLU A 137 11.06 3.98 11.44
CA GLU A 137 10.65 4.40 12.78
C GLU A 137 10.78 5.92 12.96
#